data_AF-A0A920DJ04-F1
#
_entry.id   AF-A0A920DJ04-F1
#
_cell.length_a   1.000
_cell.length_b   1.000
_cell.length_c   1.000
_cell.angle_alpha   90.00
_cell.angle_beta   90.00
_cell.angle_gamma   90.00
#
_symmetry.space_group_name_H-M   'P 1'
#
loop_
_entity.id
_entity.type
_entity.pdbx_description
1 polymer ?
#
loop_
_entity_poly.entity_id
_entity_poly.type
_entity_poly.pdbx_seq_one_letter_code
_entity_poly.pdbx_strand_id
1 'polypeptide(L)' 'MEFAASSEDFGLTMFSHPTVSEALHEAALAVNKQAIH' A
#
# COMPACT_ATOMS: atom_id res chain seq x y z
N MET A 1 -11.03 -7.55 -5.06
CA MET A 1 -10.31 -6.93 -6.19
C MET A 1 -10.30 -7.91 -7.35
N GLU A 2 -10.29 -7.41 -8.58
CA GLU A 2 -10.34 -8.20 -9.81
C GLU A 2 -9.19 -9.22 -9.93
N PHE A 3 -7.98 -8.84 -9.50
CA PHE A 3 -6.78 -9.68 -9.59
C PHE A 3 -6.42 -10.43 -8.29
N ALA A 4 -7.33 -10.44 -7.30
CA ALA A 4 -7.11 -11.08 -6.00
C ALA A 4 -5.80 -10.68 -5.28
N ALA A 5 -5.28 -9.47 -5.56
CA ALA A 5 -4.10 -8.94 -4.90
C ALA A 5 -4.29 -8.87 -3.38
N SER A 6 -3.26 -9.25 -2.65
CA SER A 6 -3.14 -9.14 -1.20
C SER A 6 -2.73 -7.72 -0.78
N SER A 7 -2.82 -7.40 0.51
CA SER A 7 -2.29 -6.12 1.02
C SER A 7 -0.78 -6.01 0.84
N GLU A 8 -0.05 -7.13 0.90
CA GLU A 8 1.40 -7.17 0.68
C GLU A 8 1.76 -6.77 -0.76
N ASP A 9 0.96 -7.15 -1.76
CA ASP A 9 1.20 -6.75 -3.15
C ASP A 9 1.12 -5.22 -3.33
N PHE A 10 0.21 -4.54 -2.62
CA PHE A 10 0.17 -3.07 -2.59
C PHE A 10 1.34 -2.46 -1.81
N GLY A 11 1.75 -3.10 -0.71
CA GLY A 11 2.92 -2.70 0.07
C GLY A 11 4.25 -2.87 -0.69
N LEU A 12 4.33 -3.77 -1.68
CA LEU A 12 5.52 -3.98 -2.52
C LEU A 12 5.50 -3.19 -3.83
N THR A 13 4.36 -2.60 -4.19
CA THR A 13 4.23 -1.76 -5.39
C THR A 13 4.83 -0.37 -5.14
N MET A 14 5.60 0.17 -6.10
CA MET A 14 6.09 1.54 -6.01
C MET A 14 4.98 2.57 -6.29
N PHE A 15 4.77 3.47 -5.34
CA PHE A 15 3.93 4.66 -5.51
C PHE A 15 4.80 5.90 -5.68
N SER A 16 4.41 6.79 -6.59
CA SER A 16 5.14 8.03 -6.83
C SER A 16 5.00 8.98 -5.65
N HIS A 17 6.11 9.60 -5.22
CA HIS A 17 6.12 10.66 -4.20
C HIS A 17 6.28 12.06 -4.82
N PRO A 18 5.47 13.09 -4.43
CA PRO A 18 4.31 13.06 -3.53
C PRO A 18 2.96 12.88 -4.27
N THR A 19 2.09 11.96 -3.81
CA THR A 19 0.75 11.71 -4.37
C THR A 19 -0.25 11.21 -3.34
N VAL A 20 -1.55 11.42 -3.61
CA VAL A 20 -2.65 10.93 -2.73
C VAL A 20 -2.69 9.40 -2.67
N SER A 21 -2.17 8.71 -3.68
CA SER A 21 -2.15 7.25 -3.76
C SER A 21 -1.27 6.61 -2.67
N GLU A 22 -0.35 7.36 -2.07
CA GLU A 22 0.45 6.91 -0.91
C GLU A 22 -0.42 6.52 0.28
N ALA A 23 -1.56 7.16 0.49
CA ALA A 23 -2.46 6.81 1.58
C ALA A 23 -2.99 5.36 1.44
N LEU A 24 -3.18 4.87 0.20
CA LEU A 24 -3.53 3.48 -0.05
C LEU A 24 -2.36 2.54 0.25
N HIS A 25 -1.14 2.92 -0.15
CA HIS A 25 0.08 2.16 0.15
C HIS A 25 0.29 2.00 1.66
N GLU A 26 0.20 3.09 2.42
CA GLU A 26 0.32 3.08 3.88
C GLU A 26 -0.80 2.28 4.55
N ALA A 27 -2.04 2.40 4.07
CA ALA A 27 -3.14 1.59 4.57
C ALA A 27 -2.91 0.09 4.36
N ALA A 28 -2.27 -0.29 3.24
CA ALA A 28 -1.93 -1.69 2.97
C ALA A 28 -0.82 -2.20 3.90
N LEU A 29 0.23 -1.40 4.14
CA LEU A 29 1.28 -1.69 5.13
C LEU A 29 0.74 -1.77 6.56
N ALA A 30 -0.26 -0.97 6.89
CA ALA A 30 -0.90 -0.95 8.22
C ALA A 30 -1.57 -2.29 8.58
N VAL A 31 -2.04 -3.08 7.59
CA VAL A 31 -2.60 -4.42 7.82
C VAL A 31 -1.60 -5.32 8.57
N ASN A 32 -0.32 -5.18 8.26
CA ASN A 32 0.77 -5.94 8.89
C ASN A 32 1.49 -5.16 10.00
N LYS A 33 0.96 -3.99 10.43
CA LYS A 33 1.59 -3.06 11.39
C LYS A 33 2.95 -2.54 10.94
N GLN A 34 3.10 -2.32 9.64
CA GLN A 34 4.35 -1.87 9.00
C GLN A 34 4.22 -0.53 8.29
N ALA A 35 3.15 0.24 8.53
CA ALA A 35 3.04 1.61 8.04
C ALA A 35 4.18 2.48 8.58
N ILE A 36 4.67 3.40 7.75
CA ILE A 36 5.87 4.20 8.02
C ILE A 36 5.53 5.67 8.26
N HIS A 37 4.42 6.13 7.68
CA HIS A 37 3.91 7.49 7.83
C HIS A 37 2.83 7.57 8.92
#